data_AF-A0A918VKJ1-F1
#
_entry.id   AF-A0A918VKJ1-F1
#
_cell.length_a   1.000
_cell.length_b   1.000
_cell.length_c   1.000
_cell.angle_alpha   90.00
_cell.angle_beta   90.00
_cell.angle_gamma   90.00
#
_symmetry.space_group_name_H-M   'P 1'
#
loop_
_entity.id
_entity.type
_entity.pdbx_description
1 polymer ?
#
loop_
_entity_poly.entity_id
_entity_poly.type
_entity_poly.pdbx_seq_one_letter_code
_entity_poly.pdbx_strand_id
1 'polypeptide(L)'
;MTLVLRDVRPWGGASVDLALADGRIAAMGRNLPRGLPDIDGRGDVLLPGLHDHHLHILATAARRHSVDLTGLIDPAAVKQALSAGPRHGGWVRAVGYDERAGGLPDAALLDQWLADTPLRLQDRTGALWVLNSPALARLGNTPLPPGAERDAQGQPTGRFWREDQWLAAALPAAVPDLARLGQDLAALGLTGLTDAGANNGPAEAALLAGKPPQRLVLMGSEALEAGAGYALGPLKLLIDERDPPALDALAVRIAWARRAGRNVAAHCVTEAELALFIAALDDAGGARAGDRIEHGGMIPAVFIPVIAQAGLTVVTNPAFIHDRGDRYRAALDAGQWEDLYRAGSLLAAGIALRAGSDAPYASIDPWLGMRTARDRLTRAGLSLGRGEAIGAAAALTLYARGDIAVGAPADLILCSGELADVLADLSAERVRATIIGGAVAFNRD
;
A
#
# COMPACT_ATOMS: atom_id res chain seq x y z
N MET A 1 28.10 10.88 7.61
CA MET A 1 28.03 12.17 6.88
C MET A 1 27.14 13.09 7.68
N THR A 2 27.57 14.32 7.93
CA THR A 2 26.82 15.27 8.76
C THR A 2 26.14 16.30 7.85
N LEU A 3 24.80 16.36 7.89
CA LEU A 3 23.97 17.33 7.17
C LEU A 3 23.32 18.26 8.18
N VAL A 4 23.19 19.56 7.88
CA VAL A 4 22.45 20.51 8.73
C VAL A 4 21.21 21.02 8.00
N LEU A 5 20.04 20.95 8.63
CA LEU A 5 18.85 21.67 8.18
C LEU A 5 18.84 23.02 8.90
N ARG A 6 18.93 24.13 8.17
CA ARG A 6 19.01 25.49 8.73
C ARG A 6 17.64 26.12 8.79
N ASP A 7 17.37 26.94 9.80
CA ASP A 7 16.17 27.77 9.85
C ASP A 7 14.87 26.99 9.52
N VAL A 8 14.65 25.86 10.20
CA VAL A 8 13.46 25.03 10.04
C VAL A 8 12.57 25.10 11.28
N ARG A 9 11.27 24.83 11.12
CA ARG A 9 10.29 24.86 12.22
C ARG A 9 9.67 23.49 12.48
N PRO A 10 10.20 22.70 13.44
CA PRO A 10 9.60 21.45 13.87
C PRO A 10 8.13 21.65 14.26
N TRP A 11 7.22 20.98 13.57
CA TRP A 11 5.76 21.12 13.77
C TRP A 11 5.28 22.58 13.77
N GLY A 12 5.90 23.46 12.97
CA GLY A 12 5.55 24.88 12.90
C GLY A 12 5.92 25.69 14.15
N GLY A 13 6.72 25.14 15.06
CA GLY A 13 7.21 25.82 16.25
C GLY A 13 8.28 26.89 15.97
N ALA A 14 9.10 27.17 16.98
CA ALA A 14 10.20 28.13 16.83
C ALA A 14 11.24 27.64 15.82
N SER A 15 11.81 28.58 15.05
CA SER A 15 12.90 28.29 14.12
C SER A 15 14.17 27.82 14.86
N VAL A 16 14.77 26.75 14.33
CA VAL A 16 15.98 26.09 14.80
C VAL A 16 16.79 25.55 13.63
N ASP A 17 18.07 25.27 13.88
CA ASP A 17 18.90 24.42 13.04
C ASP A 17 18.90 22.99 13.60
N LEU A 18 18.92 21.97 12.73
CA LEU A 18 19.07 20.56 13.10
C LEU A 18 20.33 19.98 12.45
N ALA A 19 21.26 19.46 13.27
CA ALA A 19 22.37 18.66 12.77
C ALA A 19 21.97 17.18 12.74
N LEU A 20 22.19 16.54 11.60
CA LEU A 20 21.90 15.14 11.36
C LEU A 20 23.23 14.39 11.23
N ALA A 21 23.43 13.34 12.01
CA ALA A 21 24.61 12.49 11.95
C ALA A 21 24.23 11.03 12.24
N ASP A 22 24.88 10.09 11.56
CA ASP A 22 24.74 8.64 11.78
C ASP A 22 23.28 8.16 11.82
N GLY A 23 22.47 8.71 10.90
CA GLY A 23 21.05 8.35 10.77
C GLY A 23 20.12 8.95 11.83
N ARG A 24 20.61 9.89 12.65
CA ARG A 24 19.87 10.48 13.77
C ARG A 24 19.98 11.99 13.82
N ILE A 25 19.06 12.62 14.54
CA ILE A 25 19.14 14.02 14.92
C ILE A 25 20.19 14.13 16.03
N ALA A 26 21.35 14.67 15.71
CA ALA A 26 22.50 14.77 16.63
C ALA A 26 22.43 16.02 17.52
N ALA A 27 21.93 17.13 16.98
CA ALA A 27 21.73 18.36 17.73
C ALA A 27 20.57 19.17 17.15
N MET A 28 19.92 19.96 18.01
CA MET A 28 18.86 20.89 17.64
C MET A 28 19.05 22.17 18.45
N GLY A 29 19.08 23.33 17.79
CA GLY A 29 19.29 24.61 18.46
C GLY A 29 19.47 25.75 17.47
N ARG A 30 19.64 26.98 17.98
CA ARG A 30 19.90 28.14 17.13
C ARG A 30 21.39 28.27 16.85
N ASN A 31 21.73 28.70 15.63
CA ASN A 31 23.10 29.05 15.22
C ASN A 31 24.09 27.89 15.38
N LEU A 32 23.75 26.69 14.88
CA LEU A 32 24.70 25.57 14.88
C LEU A 32 25.96 25.93 14.06
N PRO A 33 27.14 25.33 14.33
CA PRO A 33 28.38 25.66 13.63
C PRO A 33 28.24 25.62 12.10
N ARG A 34 28.88 26.58 11.41
CA ARG A 34 28.90 26.66 9.93
C ARG A 34 30.06 25.84 9.35
N GLY A 35 30.00 25.53 8.05
CA GLY A 35 31.05 24.80 7.32
C GLY A 35 30.74 23.33 7.04
N LEU A 36 29.56 22.84 7.44
CA LEU A 36 29.02 21.54 7.05
C LEU A 36 28.07 21.70 5.85
N PRO A 37 27.85 20.65 5.04
CA PRO A 37 26.76 20.63 4.06
C PRO A 37 25.43 20.96 4.75
N ASP A 38 24.65 21.87 4.16
CA ASP A 38 23.36 22.27 4.70
C ASP A 38 22.26 22.44 3.66
N ILE A 39 21.01 22.39 4.14
CA ILE A 39 19.81 22.77 3.41
C ILE A 39 19.22 24.00 4.10
N ASP A 40 19.00 25.06 3.34
CA ASP A 40 18.28 26.23 3.81
C ASP A 40 16.78 25.93 3.94
N GLY A 41 16.30 25.92 5.18
CA GLY A 41 14.91 25.73 5.54
C GLY A 41 14.03 26.92 5.22
N ARG A 42 14.56 28.14 5.09
CA ARG A 42 13.77 29.36 4.78
C ARG A 42 12.61 29.63 5.75
N GLY A 43 12.71 29.14 6.98
CA GLY A 43 11.64 29.15 7.95
C GLY A 43 10.51 28.17 7.62
N ASP A 44 10.70 27.17 6.77
CA ASP A 44 9.67 26.20 6.42
C ASP A 44 9.41 25.17 7.53
N VAL A 45 8.27 24.49 7.43
CA VAL A 45 7.84 23.50 8.42
C VAL A 45 8.61 22.20 8.26
N LEU A 46 9.15 21.69 9.37
CA LEU A 46 9.74 20.36 9.44
C LEU A 46 8.77 19.41 10.11
N LEU A 47 8.48 18.27 9.47
CA LEU A 47 7.65 17.20 9.99
C LEU A 47 8.44 15.88 10.06
N PRO A 48 8.03 14.93 10.91
CA PRO A 48 8.50 13.56 10.80
C PRO A 48 8.17 13.01 9.41
N GLY A 49 9.01 12.10 8.92
CA GLY A 49 8.79 11.45 7.64
C GLY A 49 7.47 10.70 7.58
N LEU A 50 6.88 10.60 6.38
CA LEU A 50 5.66 9.83 6.18
C LEU A 50 5.99 8.33 6.05
N HIS A 51 5.07 7.49 6.49
CA HIS A 51 5.16 6.03 6.39
C HIS A 51 3.92 5.49 5.68
N ASP A 52 4.10 4.72 4.61
CA ASP A 52 3.00 3.96 4.01
C ASP A 52 2.87 2.62 4.75
N HIS A 53 1.81 2.47 5.54
CA HIS A 53 1.65 1.32 6.42
C HIS A 53 1.16 0.05 5.72
N HIS A 54 0.82 0.13 4.44
CA HIS A 54 0.34 -0.99 3.66
C HIS A 54 0.45 -0.69 2.17
N LEU A 55 1.43 -1.28 1.47
CA LEU A 55 1.50 -1.29 0.01
C LEU A 55 2.13 -2.59 -0.50
N HIS A 56 2.01 -2.86 -1.79
CA HIS A 56 2.66 -3.96 -2.48
C HIS A 56 3.76 -3.41 -3.40
N ILE A 57 5.01 -3.37 -2.94
CA ILE A 57 6.10 -2.63 -3.59
C ILE A 57 6.43 -3.22 -4.96
N LEU A 58 6.60 -4.55 -5.04
CA LEU A 58 6.90 -5.24 -6.30
C LEU A 58 5.78 -5.07 -7.32
N ALA A 59 4.52 -5.21 -6.89
CA ALA A 59 3.35 -5.01 -7.75
C ALA A 59 3.24 -3.54 -8.22
N THR A 60 3.51 -2.59 -7.32
CA THR A 60 3.54 -1.16 -7.63
C THR A 60 4.59 -0.84 -8.68
N ALA A 61 5.81 -1.34 -8.52
CA ALA A 61 6.88 -1.16 -9.49
C ALA A 61 6.54 -1.82 -10.83
N ALA A 62 5.96 -3.03 -10.83
CA ALA A 62 5.54 -3.72 -12.05
C ALA A 62 4.42 -2.98 -12.82
N ARG A 63 3.48 -2.33 -12.12
CA ARG A 63 2.40 -1.55 -12.77
C ARG A 63 2.94 -0.42 -13.64
N ARG A 64 4.09 0.18 -13.30
CA ARG A 64 4.73 1.25 -14.08
C ARG A 64 5.15 0.82 -15.49
N HIS A 65 5.36 -0.48 -15.68
CA HIS A 65 5.74 -1.07 -16.96
C HIS A 65 4.56 -1.78 -17.65
N SER A 66 3.34 -1.46 -17.22
CA SER A 66 2.12 -2.11 -17.70
C SER A 66 1.22 -1.11 -18.41
N VAL A 67 0.40 -1.62 -19.32
CA VAL A 67 -0.75 -0.89 -19.85
C VAL A 67 -1.80 -0.82 -18.75
N ASP A 68 -2.11 0.38 -18.28
CA ASP A 68 -3.18 0.61 -17.32
C ASP A 68 -4.53 0.73 -18.06
N LEU A 69 -5.43 -0.21 -17.80
CA LEU A 69 -6.77 -0.26 -18.38
C LEU A 69 -7.84 0.30 -17.43
N THR A 70 -7.44 0.85 -16.27
CA THR A 70 -8.38 1.33 -15.26
C THR A 70 -9.28 2.42 -15.83
N GLY A 71 -10.60 2.21 -15.73
CA GLY A 71 -11.61 3.16 -16.23
C GLY A 71 -11.92 3.03 -17.72
N LEU A 72 -11.21 2.17 -18.46
CA LEU A 72 -11.56 1.86 -19.85
C LEU A 72 -12.69 0.82 -19.87
N ILE A 73 -13.90 1.28 -20.17
CA ILE A 73 -15.11 0.43 -20.30
C ILE A 73 -15.54 0.23 -21.76
N ASP A 74 -14.73 0.68 -22.72
CA ASP A 74 -14.96 0.46 -24.16
C ASP A 74 -13.90 -0.52 -24.71
N PRO A 75 -14.30 -1.68 -25.28
CA PRO A 75 -13.38 -2.62 -25.92
C PRO A 75 -12.43 -2.00 -26.95
N ALA A 76 -12.91 -1.02 -27.72
CA ALA A 76 -12.07 -0.38 -28.74
C ALA A 76 -10.94 0.43 -28.09
N ALA A 77 -11.25 1.18 -27.03
CA ALA A 77 -10.26 1.89 -26.23
C ALA A 77 -9.27 0.93 -25.55
N VAL A 78 -9.74 -0.21 -25.01
CA VAL A 78 -8.88 -1.25 -24.46
C VAL A 78 -7.89 -1.76 -25.52
N LYS A 79 -8.38 -2.13 -26.71
CA LYS A 79 -7.53 -2.59 -27.82
C LYS A 79 -6.50 -1.54 -28.22
N GLN A 80 -6.91 -0.27 -28.31
CA GLN A 80 -6.01 0.82 -28.65
C GLN A 80 -4.90 0.99 -27.59
N ALA A 81 -5.25 0.98 -26.31
CA ALA A 81 -4.28 1.08 -25.21
C ALA A 81 -3.28 -0.09 -25.23
N LEU A 82 -3.77 -1.31 -25.43
CA LEU A 82 -2.92 -2.51 -25.57
C LEU A 82 -1.98 -2.42 -26.78
N SER A 83 -2.48 -1.91 -27.91
CA SER A 83 -1.73 -1.76 -29.17
C SER A 83 -0.66 -0.67 -29.12
N ALA A 84 -0.88 0.40 -28.34
CA ALA A 84 0.06 1.51 -28.17
C ALA A 84 1.00 1.34 -26.96
N GLY A 85 0.72 0.39 -26.07
CA GLY A 85 1.44 0.20 -24.82
C GLY A 85 2.91 -0.20 -24.96
N PRO A 86 3.68 -0.23 -23.84
CA PRO A 86 5.04 -0.72 -23.86
C PRO A 86 5.10 -2.22 -24.19
N ARG A 87 6.21 -2.66 -24.76
CA ARG A 87 6.52 -4.08 -25.01
C ARG A 87 7.84 -4.42 -24.33
N HIS A 88 7.84 -5.38 -23.42
CA HIS A 88 9.02 -5.80 -22.68
C HIS A 88 9.34 -7.25 -23.04
N GLY A 89 10.50 -7.50 -23.67
CA GLY A 89 10.84 -8.84 -24.16
C GLY A 89 9.81 -9.40 -25.17
N GLY A 90 9.11 -8.52 -25.89
CA GLY A 90 8.01 -8.89 -26.81
C GLY A 90 6.66 -9.13 -26.15
N TRP A 91 6.53 -8.96 -24.82
CA TRP A 91 5.28 -9.12 -24.08
C TRP A 91 4.58 -7.79 -23.83
N VAL A 92 3.25 -7.85 -23.80
CA VAL A 92 2.40 -6.81 -23.22
C VAL A 92 1.90 -7.31 -21.87
N ARG A 93 2.14 -6.53 -20.82
CA ARG A 93 1.49 -6.69 -19.51
C ARG A 93 0.44 -5.60 -19.37
N ALA A 94 -0.78 -5.98 -19.08
CA ALA A 94 -1.88 -5.05 -18.83
C ALA A 94 -2.50 -5.34 -17.45
N VAL A 95 -3.01 -4.29 -16.80
CA VAL A 95 -3.66 -4.41 -15.47
C VAL A 95 -4.88 -3.51 -15.40
N GLY A 96 -5.77 -3.79 -14.45
CA GLY A 96 -6.93 -2.94 -14.19
C GLY A 96 -8.09 -3.14 -15.15
N TYR A 97 -8.15 -4.28 -15.85
CA TYR A 97 -9.26 -4.56 -16.77
C TYR A 97 -10.60 -4.62 -16.04
N ASP A 98 -11.60 -3.94 -16.59
CA ASP A 98 -12.96 -3.91 -16.10
C ASP A 98 -13.86 -4.75 -17.02
N GLU A 99 -14.57 -5.73 -16.46
CA GLU A 99 -15.46 -6.62 -17.20
C GLU A 99 -16.60 -5.88 -17.93
N ARG A 100 -16.92 -4.64 -17.55
CA ARG A 100 -17.90 -3.82 -18.28
C ARG A 100 -17.44 -3.49 -19.70
N ALA A 101 -16.14 -3.59 -19.98
CA ALA A 101 -15.64 -3.45 -21.34
C ALA A 101 -16.11 -4.59 -22.23
N GLY A 102 -15.77 -5.84 -21.91
CA GLY A 102 -15.97 -6.98 -22.82
C GLY A 102 -16.41 -8.28 -22.13
N GLY A 103 -16.95 -8.21 -20.92
CA GLY A 103 -17.26 -9.37 -20.08
C GLY A 103 -16.02 -9.97 -19.42
N LEU A 104 -16.17 -11.20 -18.90
CA LEU A 104 -15.08 -11.95 -18.27
C LEU A 104 -14.08 -12.42 -19.35
N PRO A 105 -12.83 -11.94 -19.36
CA PRO A 105 -11.92 -12.15 -20.47
C PRO A 105 -11.34 -13.57 -20.46
N ASP A 106 -11.18 -14.17 -21.64
CA ASP A 106 -10.40 -15.40 -21.89
C ASP A 106 -9.37 -15.18 -23.00
N ALA A 107 -8.58 -16.22 -23.30
CA ALA A 107 -7.59 -16.18 -24.36
C ALA A 107 -8.18 -15.73 -25.71
N ALA A 108 -9.37 -16.22 -26.06
CA ALA A 108 -10.01 -15.92 -27.34
C ALA A 108 -10.43 -14.45 -27.46
N LEU A 109 -10.90 -13.83 -26.38
CA LEU A 109 -11.16 -12.38 -26.37
C LEU A 109 -9.86 -11.58 -26.51
N LEU A 110 -8.81 -11.97 -25.78
CA LEU A 110 -7.53 -11.27 -25.84
C LEU A 110 -6.86 -11.38 -27.22
N ASP A 111 -7.02 -12.52 -27.91
CA ASP A 111 -6.51 -12.73 -29.28
C ASP A 111 -7.15 -11.75 -30.29
N GLN A 112 -8.40 -11.32 -30.06
CA GLN A 112 -9.05 -10.29 -30.89
C GLN A 112 -8.42 -8.89 -30.72
N TRP A 113 -7.79 -8.64 -29.57
CA TRP A 113 -7.07 -7.41 -29.30
C TRP A 113 -5.63 -7.47 -29.79
N LEU A 114 -4.92 -8.56 -29.50
CA LEU A 114 -3.52 -8.78 -29.87
C LEU A 114 -3.32 -10.24 -30.34
N ALA A 115 -3.41 -10.48 -31.65
CA ALA A 115 -3.36 -11.83 -32.22
C ALA A 115 -1.96 -12.47 -32.19
N ASP A 116 -0.90 -11.68 -32.46
CA ASP A 116 0.47 -12.20 -32.64
C ASP A 116 1.42 -11.82 -31.50
N THR A 117 0.92 -11.09 -30.49
CA THR A 117 1.73 -10.56 -29.38
C THR A 117 1.33 -11.22 -28.07
N PRO A 118 2.25 -11.87 -27.33
CA PRO A 118 1.98 -12.40 -26.01
C PRO A 118 1.44 -11.33 -25.06
N LEU A 119 0.23 -11.54 -24.55
CA LEU A 119 -0.48 -10.66 -23.64
C LEU A 119 -0.76 -11.40 -22.34
N ARG A 120 -0.37 -10.76 -21.22
CA ARG A 120 -0.80 -11.10 -19.87
C ARG A 120 -1.61 -9.93 -19.31
N LEU A 121 -2.87 -10.18 -18.98
CA LEU A 121 -3.82 -9.17 -18.51
C LEU A 121 -4.31 -9.50 -17.10
N GLN A 122 -4.28 -8.52 -16.18
CA GLN A 122 -4.90 -8.62 -14.86
C GLN A 122 -6.24 -7.91 -14.86
N ASP A 123 -7.23 -8.52 -14.23
CA ASP A 123 -8.48 -7.84 -13.91
C ASP A 123 -8.27 -6.75 -12.83
N ARG A 124 -9.29 -5.92 -12.64
CA ARG A 124 -9.28 -4.85 -11.64
C ARG A 124 -9.33 -5.32 -10.19
N THR A 125 -9.69 -6.59 -9.92
CA THR A 125 -9.66 -7.15 -8.55
C THR A 125 -8.26 -7.63 -8.18
N GLY A 126 -7.43 -7.96 -9.17
CA GLY A 126 -6.13 -8.56 -8.99
C GLY A 126 -6.17 -10.08 -8.83
N ALA A 127 -7.37 -10.68 -8.68
CA ALA A 127 -7.54 -12.11 -8.45
C ALA A 127 -7.50 -12.94 -9.73
N LEU A 128 -7.68 -12.32 -10.90
CA LEU A 128 -7.67 -13.01 -12.19
C LEU A 128 -6.55 -12.49 -13.08
N TRP A 129 -5.74 -13.41 -13.57
CA TRP A 129 -4.82 -13.21 -14.68
C TRP A 129 -5.33 -13.95 -15.91
N VAL A 130 -5.19 -13.34 -17.09
CA VAL A 130 -5.54 -13.96 -18.37
C VAL A 130 -4.35 -13.91 -19.32
N LEU A 131 -4.02 -15.06 -19.90
CA LEU A 131 -3.03 -15.20 -20.96
C LEU A 131 -3.74 -15.45 -22.30
N ASN A 132 -3.30 -14.75 -23.35
CA ASN A 132 -3.77 -15.01 -24.71
C ASN A 132 -3.07 -16.23 -25.34
N SER A 133 -3.48 -16.65 -26.53
CA SER A 133 -2.93 -17.86 -27.18
C SER A 133 -1.41 -17.78 -27.42
N PRO A 134 -0.84 -16.66 -27.93
CA PRO A 134 0.61 -16.48 -28.01
C PRO A 134 1.33 -16.57 -26.65
N ALA A 135 0.73 -16.07 -25.56
CA ALA A 135 1.29 -16.17 -24.22
C ALA A 135 1.25 -17.61 -23.68
N LEU A 136 0.14 -18.33 -23.88
CA LEU A 136 0.01 -19.73 -23.51
C LEU A 136 1.03 -20.61 -24.26
N ALA A 137 1.25 -20.34 -25.55
CA ALA A 137 2.25 -21.06 -26.34
C ALA A 137 3.68 -20.92 -25.76
N ARG A 138 3.99 -19.79 -25.10
CA ARG A 138 5.29 -19.55 -24.46
C ARG A 138 5.50 -20.36 -23.18
N LEU A 139 4.42 -20.81 -22.53
CA LEU A 139 4.52 -21.73 -21.38
C LEU A 139 4.96 -23.13 -21.81
N GLY A 140 4.80 -23.49 -23.08
CA GLY A 140 5.16 -24.80 -23.62
C GLY A 140 4.50 -25.94 -22.84
N ASN A 141 5.29 -26.90 -22.38
CA ASN A 141 4.83 -28.07 -21.62
C ASN A 141 4.77 -27.83 -20.10
N THR A 142 4.84 -26.59 -19.63
CA THR A 142 4.78 -26.29 -18.19
C THR A 142 3.42 -26.75 -17.63
N PRO A 143 3.40 -27.62 -16.60
CA PRO A 143 2.15 -28.06 -15.98
C PRO A 143 1.36 -26.86 -15.44
N LEU A 144 0.09 -26.76 -15.83
CA LEU A 144 -0.79 -25.68 -15.38
C LEU A 144 -1.25 -25.96 -13.93
N PRO A 145 -1.36 -24.91 -13.11
CA PRO A 145 -1.73 -25.04 -11.70
C PRO A 145 -3.24 -25.30 -11.55
N PRO A 146 -3.72 -25.69 -10.36
CA PRO A 146 -5.14 -25.93 -10.11
C PRO A 146 -6.05 -24.73 -10.44
N GLY A 147 -5.58 -23.50 -10.22
CA GLY A 147 -6.31 -22.28 -10.54
C GLY A 147 -6.33 -21.91 -12.03
N ALA A 148 -5.69 -22.70 -12.91
CA ALA A 148 -5.85 -22.54 -14.35
C ALA A 148 -7.18 -23.15 -14.80
N GLU A 149 -8.10 -22.28 -15.21
CA GLU A 149 -9.43 -22.66 -15.63
C GLU A 149 -9.37 -23.44 -16.95
N ARG A 150 -10.21 -24.47 -17.04
CA ARG A 150 -10.37 -25.32 -18.22
C ARG A 150 -11.82 -25.30 -18.68
N ASP A 151 -12.01 -25.38 -19.99
CA ASP A 151 -13.33 -25.56 -20.58
C ASP A 151 -13.86 -27.01 -20.40
N ALA A 152 -15.06 -27.27 -20.91
CA ALA A 152 -15.69 -28.59 -20.84
C ALA A 152 -14.92 -29.69 -21.59
N GLN A 153 -13.98 -29.32 -22.46
CA GLN A 153 -13.11 -30.22 -23.23
C GLN A 153 -11.72 -30.36 -22.57
N GLY A 154 -11.52 -29.75 -21.40
CA GLY A 154 -10.28 -29.78 -20.63
C GLY A 154 -9.18 -28.85 -21.17
N GLN A 155 -9.48 -28.01 -22.17
CA GLN A 155 -8.53 -27.04 -22.72
C GLN A 155 -8.44 -25.80 -21.83
N PRO A 156 -7.25 -25.20 -21.67
CA PRO A 156 -7.11 -24.00 -20.86
C PRO A 156 -7.85 -22.82 -21.51
N THR A 157 -8.69 -22.14 -20.74
CA THR A 157 -9.36 -20.91 -21.21
C THR A 157 -8.42 -19.71 -21.24
N GLY A 158 -7.23 -19.85 -20.64
CA GLY A 158 -6.27 -18.78 -20.43
C GLY A 158 -6.49 -18.01 -19.13
N ARG A 159 -7.55 -18.30 -18.36
CA ARG A 159 -7.82 -17.69 -17.05
C ARG A 159 -7.07 -18.43 -15.93
N PHE A 160 -6.44 -17.66 -15.05
CA PHE A 160 -5.66 -18.13 -13.91
C PHE A 160 -6.09 -17.39 -12.64
N TRP A 161 -6.74 -18.09 -11.72
CA TRP A 161 -7.33 -17.52 -10.50
C TRP A 161 -6.38 -17.65 -9.31
N ARG A 162 -5.95 -16.51 -8.74
CA ARG A 162 -5.02 -16.43 -7.59
C ARG A 162 -3.68 -17.16 -7.79
N GLU A 163 -3.22 -17.29 -9.03
CA GLU A 163 -1.98 -18.02 -9.39
C GLU A 163 -0.76 -17.09 -9.58
N ASP A 164 -0.68 -16.00 -8.82
CA ASP A 164 0.38 -15.00 -8.95
C ASP A 164 1.79 -15.59 -8.82
N GLN A 165 1.99 -16.49 -7.85
CA GLN A 165 3.28 -17.17 -7.63
C GLN A 165 3.65 -18.06 -8.81
N TRP A 166 2.71 -18.90 -9.26
CA TRP A 166 2.96 -19.80 -10.38
C TRP A 166 3.27 -18.99 -11.65
N LEU A 167 2.49 -17.93 -11.93
CA LEU A 167 2.73 -17.07 -13.07
C LEU A 167 4.06 -16.30 -12.97
N ALA A 168 4.48 -15.91 -11.77
CA ALA A 168 5.79 -15.26 -11.56
C ALA A 168 6.96 -16.23 -11.83
N ALA A 169 6.79 -17.51 -11.50
CA ALA A 169 7.79 -18.55 -11.79
C ALA A 169 7.78 -19.00 -13.26
N ALA A 170 6.60 -19.07 -13.87
CA ALA A 170 6.42 -19.62 -15.22
C ALA A 170 6.69 -18.61 -16.35
N LEU A 171 6.67 -17.30 -16.06
CA LEU A 171 6.83 -16.25 -17.06
C LEU A 171 8.14 -15.47 -16.84
N PRO A 172 8.72 -14.88 -17.90
CA PRO A 172 9.92 -14.07 -17.78
C PRO A 172 9.75 -12.95 -16.75
N ALA A 173 10.60 -12.95 -15.72
CA ALA A 173 10.60 -11.91 -14.71
C ALA A 173 11.38 -10.68 -15.21
N ALA A 174 10.71 -9.54 -15.31
CA ALA A 174 11.40 -8.26 -15.32
C ALA A 174 11.66 -7.87 -13.87
N VAL A 175 12.92 -7.64 -13.50
CA VAL A 175 13.26 -7.08 -12.18
C VAL A 175 12.72 -5.66 -12.15
N PRO A 176 11.76 -5.33 -11.26
CA PRO A 176 11.18 -4.00 -11.23
C PRO A 176 12.21 -2.96 -10.79
N ASP A 177 12.17 -1.75 -11.37
CA ASP A 177 13.04 -0.64 -10.95
C ASP A 177 12.55 -0.03 -9.62
N LEU A 178 13.02 -0.65 -8.53
CA LEU A 178 12.71 -0.22 -7.17
C LEU A 178 13.38 1.09 -6.79
N ALA A 179 14.51 1.43 -7.42
CA ALA A 179 15.19 2.69 -7.14
C ALA A 179 14.36 3.87 -7.65
N ARG A 180 13.81 3.76 -8.87
CA ARG A 180 12.94 4.81 -9.39
C ARG A 180 11.63 4.92 -8.63
N LEU A 181 11.00 3.79 -8.25
CA LEU A 181 9.83 3.83 -7.38
C LEU A 181 10.17 4.51 -6.04
N GLY A 182 11.31 4.17 -5.45
CA GLY A 182 11.80 4.79 -4.23
C GLY A 182 11.97 6.31 -4.33
N GLN A 183 12.48 6.83 -5.45
CA GLN A 183 12.58 8.27 -5.70
C GLN A 183 11.20 8.93 -5.79
N ASP A 184 10.27 8.32 -6.52
CA ASP A 184 8.91 8.85 -6.64
C ASP A 184 8.19 8.88 -5.27
N LEU A 185 8.36 7.85 -4.44
CA LEU A 185 7.82 7.81 -3.07
C LEU A 185 8.50 8.86 -2.16
N ALA A 186 9.82 9.07 -2.29
CA ALA A 186 10.52 10.11 -1.56
C ALA A 186 10.06 11.52 -1.95
N ALA A 187 9.70 11.75 -3.22
CA ALA A 187 9.12 13.02 -3.67
C ALA A 187 7.74 13.31 -3.03
N LEU A 188 7.04 12.26 -2.58
CA LEU A 188 5.79 12.36 -1.83
C LEU A 188 6.00 12.51 -0.31
N GLY A 189 7.24 12.51 0.18
CA GLY A 189 7.55 12.60 1.61
C GLY A 189 7.62 11.26 2.34
N LEU A 190 7.54 10.13 1.62
CA LEU A 190 7.61 8.80 2.23
C LEU A 190 9.06 8.43 2.55
N THR A 191 9.29 8.21 3.84
CA THR A 191 10.57 7.77 4.42
C THR A 191 10.54 6.32 4.89
N GLY A 192 9.33 5.76 5.09
CA GLY A 192 9.12 4.38 5.52
C GLY A 192 8.01 3.69 4.75
N LEU A 193 8.14 2.38 4.58
CA LEU A 193 7.25 1.53 3.79
C LEU A 193 6.98 0.22 4.53
N THR A 194 5.75 -0.28 4.49
CA THR A 194 5.39 -1.62 4.95
C THR A 194 4.86 -2.44 3.78
N ASP A 195 5.68 -3.35 3.25
CA ASP A 195 5.21 -4.27 2.22
C ASP A 195 4.23 -5.29 2.84
N ALA A 196 3.04 -5.38 2.26
CA ALA A 196 1.92 -6.15 2.78
C ALA A 196 1.69 -7.49 2.05
N GLY A 197 2.66 -7.96 1.28
CA GLY A 197 2.58 -9.24 0.56
C GLY A 197 2.39 -10.44 1.50
N ALA A 198 1.26 -11.15 1.39
CA ALA A 198 0.99 -12.34 2.21
C ALA A 198 1.94 -13.50 1.97
N ASN A 199 2.49 -13.54 0.75
CA ASN A 199 3.37 -14.59 0.28
C ASN A 199 4.84 -14.21 0.32
N ASN A 200 5.20 -13.02 0.82
CA ASN A 200 6.60 -12.65 0.93
C ASN A 200 7.34 -13.73 1.72
N GLY A 201 8.41 -14.24 1.11
CA GLY A 201 9.35 -15.18 1.69
C GLY A 201 10.79 -14.77 1.35
N PRO A 202 11.74 -15.72 1.34
CA PRO A 202 13.15 -15.41 1.09
C PRO A 202 13.40 -14.77 -0.29
N ALA A 203 12.64 -15.16 -1.31
CA ALA A 203 12.79 -14.64 -2.67
C ALA A 203 12.40 -13.15 -2.76
N GLU A 204 11.23 -12.79 -2.24
CA GLU A 204 10.75 -11.40 -2.22
C GLU A 204 11.63 -10.53 -1.33
N ALA A 205 12.07 -11.08 -0.18
CA ALA A 205 13.01 -10.38 0.70
C ALA A 205 14.32 -10.06 -0.03
N ALA A 206 14.88 -10.98 -0.80
CA ALA A 206 16.09 -10.74 -1.60
C ALA A 206 15.89 -9.66 -2.67
N LEU A 207 14.69 -9.55 -3.23
CA LEU A 207 14.33 -8.51 -4.21
C LEU A 207 14.13 -7.13 -3.57
N LEU A 208 13.66 -7.06 -2.33
CA LEU A 208 13.27 -5.81 -1.67
C LEU A 208 14.34 -5.26 -0.72
N ALA A 209 15.09 -6.11 -0.05
CA ALA A 209 16.01 -5.74 1.02
C ALA A 209 17.02 -4.66 0.59
N GLY A 210 16.95 -3.51 1.25
CA GLY A 210 17.85 -2.37 1.01
C GLY A 210 17.80 -1.78 -0.41
N LYS A 211 16.79 -2.14 -1.23
CA LYS A 211 16.64 -1.60 -2.59
C LYS A 211 15.96 -0.24 -2.64
N PRO A 212 14.76 -0.03 -2.05
CA PRO A 212 14.23 1.31 -1.90
C PRO A 212 15.07 2.08 -0.87
N PRO A 213 15.24 3.40 -1.01
CA PRO A 213 15.93 4.22 -0.02
C PRO A 213 15.16 4.31 1.31
N GLN A 214 13.85 4.03 1.30
CA GLN A 214 12.99 4.05 2.48
C GLN A 214 13.32 2.96 3.51
N ARG A 215 12.97 3.25 4.77
CA ARG A 215 12.94 2.26 5.86
C ARG A 215 11.87 1.21 5.57
N LEU A 216 12.29 -0.02 5.38
CA LEU A 216 11.41 -1.10 4.94
C LEU A 216 10.98 -1.99 6.12
N VAL A 217 9.68 -2.28 6.20
CA VAL A 217 9.10 -3.36 7.00
C VAL A 217 8.49 -4.37 6.03
N LEU A 218 8.80 -5.65 6.18
CA LEU A 218 8.20 -6.71 5.36
C LEU A 218 7.24 -7.53 6.21
N MET A 219 5.96 -7.49 5.88
CA MET A 219 5.06 -8.57 6.26
C MET A 219 5.30 -9.76 5.31
N GLY A 220 4.83 -10.94 5.71
CA GLY A 220 5.00 -12.11 4.86
C GLY A 220 4.50 -13.38 5.50
N SER A 221 4.76 -14.47 4.81
CA SER A 221 4.42 -15.83 5.21
C SER A 221 5.29 -16.31 6.38
N GLU A 222 5.06 -17.55 6.78
CA GLU A 222 5.86 -18.30 7.74
C GLU A 222 7.32 -18.48 7.28
N ALA A 223 7.56 -18.44 5.97
CA ALA A 223 8.91 -18.58 5.38
C ALA A 223 9.72 -17.27 5.41
N LEU A 224 9.11 -16.13 5.74
CA LEU A 224 9.83 -14.86 5.87
C LEU A 224 10.58 -14.80 7.20
N GLU A 225 11.90 -14.72 7.11
CA GLU A 225 12.80 -14.61 8.26
C GLU A 225 13.30 -13.16 8.44
N ALA A 226 13.97 -12.90 9.57
CA ALA A 226 14.65 -11.63 9.79
C ALA A 226 15.90 -11.54 8.89
N GLY A 227 16.16 -10.36 8.34
CA GLY A 227 17.28 -10.14 7.43
C GLY A 227 17.80 -8.71 7.49
N ALA A 228 18.93 -8.46 6.83
CA ALA A 228 19.47 -7.13 6.67
C ALA A 228 18.67 -6.33 5.62
N GLY A 229 18.53 -5.02 5.81
CA GLY A 229 17.88 -4.13 4.84
C GLY A 229 16.35 -4.04 4.96
N TYR A 230 15.74 -4.67 5.95
CA TYR A 230 14.34 -4.49 6.34
C TYR A 230 14.13 -4.90 7.81
N ALA A 231 13.03 -4.47 8.41
CA ALA A 231 12.53 -5.00 9.67
C ALA A 231 11.49 -6.10 9.40
N LEU A 232 11.61 -7.23 10.12
CA LEU A 232 10.63 -8.30 10.06
C LEU A 232 9.30 -7.81 10.65
N GLY A 233 8.25 -7.84 9.82
CA GLY A 233 6.90 -7.46 10.20
C GLY A 233 6.03 -8.64 10.63
N PRO A 234 4.73 -8.37 10.88
CA PRO A 234 3.75 -9.40 11.23
C PRO A 234 3.66 -10.53 10.20
N LEU A 235 3.19 -11.70 10.65
CA LEU A 235 2.65 -12.72 9.75
C LEU A 235 1.41 -12.13 9.06
N LYS A 236 1.42 -12.07 7.73
CA LYS A 236 0.28 -11.56 6.96
C LYS A 236 -0.70 -12.69 6.68
N LEU A 237 -1.91 -12.55 7.19
CA LEU A 237 -3.02 -13.48 7.02
C LEU A 237 -3.94 -12.96 5.92
N LEU A 238 -4.10 -13.74 4.86
CA LEU A 238 -5.09 -13.49 3.82
C LEU A 238 -6.30 -14.37 4.10
N ILE A 239 -7.48 -13.75 4.18
CA ILE A 239 -8.76 -14.42 4.31
C ILE A 239 -9.44 -14.23 2.95
N ASP A 240 -9.80 -15.32 2.26
CA ASP A 240 -10.59 -15.26 1.03
C ASP A 240 -12.03 -15.60 1.37
N GLU A 241 -12.94 -14.63 1.33
CA GLU A 241 -14.35 -14.90 1.63
C GLU A 241 -15.00 -15.92 0.68
N ARG A 242 -14.45 -16.14 -0.52
CA ARG A 242 -14.97 -17.14 -1.47
C ARG A 242 -14.61 -18.58 -1.08
N ASP A 243 -13.54 -18.75 -0.34
CA ASP A 243 -13.04 -20.03 0.18
C ASP A 243 -12.40 -19.77 1.55
N PRO A 244 -13.22 -19.45 2.56
CA PRO A 244 -12.71 -18.96 3.84
C PRO A 244 -11.96 -20.09 4.55
N PRO A 245 -10.77 -19.82 5.11
CA PRO A 245 -10.05 -20.82 5.87
C PRO A 245 -10.87 -21.24 7.10
N ALA A 246 -10.74 -22.50 7.49
CA ALA A 246 -11.30 -22.97 8.74
C ALA A 246 -10.72 -22.17 9.92
N LEU A 247 -11.57 -21.90 10.92
CA LEU A 247 -11.20 -21.09 12.09
C LEU A 247 -9.96 -21.63 12.82
N ASP A 248 -9.93 -22.94 13.04
CA ASP A 248 -8.83 -23.66 13.69
C ASP A 248 -7.52 -23.55 12.88
N ALA A 249 -7.61 -23.62 11.55
CA ALA A 249 -6.46 -23.41 10.67
C ALA A 249 -5.88 -21.99 10.82
N LEU A 250 -6.75 -20.97 10.92
CA LEU A 250 -6.30 -19.59 11.14
C LEU A 250 -5.67 -19.42 12.53
N ALA A 251 -6.30 -19.99 13.57
CA ALA A 251 -5.79 -19.96 14.95
C ALA A 251 -4.42 -20.66 15.07
N VAL A 252 -4.21 -21.79 14.39
CA VAL A 252 -2.92 -22.49 14.32
C VAL A 252 -1.82 -21.61 13.75
N ARG A 253 -2.11 -20.84 12.69
CA ARG A 253 -1.16 -19.89 12.09
C ARG A 253 -0.85 -18.72 13.03
N ILE A 254 -1.86 -18.19 13.72
CA ILE A 254 -1.66 -17.15 14.74
C ILE A 254 -0.77 -17.68 15.87
N ALA A 255 -1.05 -18.88 16.38
CA ALA A 255 -0.25 -19.52 17.42
C ALA A 255 1.20 -19.79 16.96
N TRP A 256 1.40 -20.15 15.69
CA TRP A 256 2.75 -20.23 15.10
C TRP A 256 3.46 -18.88 15.16
N ALA A 257 2.81 -17.79 14.73
CA ALA A 257 3.40 -16.45 14.76
C ALA A 257 3.83 -16.08 16.19
N ARG A 258 3.01 -16.41 17.20
CA ARG A 258 3.34 -16.15 18.61
C ARG A 258 4.60 -16.87 19.07
N ARG A 259 4.76 -18.15 18.72
CA ARG A 259 5.96 -18.93 19.04
C ARG A 259 7.19 -18.39 18.35
N ALA A 260 7.04 -17.85 17.14
CA ALA A 260 8.09 -17.18 16.39
C ALA A 260 8.36 -15.73 16.85
N GLY A 261 7.67 -15.24 17.90
CA GLY A 261 7.83 -13.86 18.37
C GLY A 261 7.28 -12.79 17.43
N ARG A 262 6.37 -13.17 16.51
CA ARG A 262 5.75 -12.28 15.52
C ARG A 262 4.32 -11.90 15.91
N ASN A 263 3.94 -10.67 15.59
CA ASN A 263 2.54 -10.25 15.52
C ASN A 263 1.84 -10.82 14.28
N VAL A 264 0.54 -10.62 14.19
CA VAL A 264 -0.26 -10.97 13.00
C VAL A 264 -0.93 -9.73 12.42
N ALA A 265 -1.09 -9.72 11.09
CA ALA A 265 -1.79 -8.69 10.35
C ALA A 265 -2.77 -9.37 9.39
N ALA A 266 -4.08 -9.21 9.59
CA ALA A 266 -5.09 -9.87 8.77
C ALA A 266 -5.72 -8.91 7.76
N HIS A 267 -5.85 -9.37 6.52
CA HIS A 267 -6.66 -8.72 5.50
C HIS A 267 -8.15 -8.82 5.89
N CYS A 268 -8.76 -7.69 6.27
CA CYS A 268 -10.18 -7.63 6.61
C CYS A 268 -10.85 -6.46 5.85
N VAL A 269 -11.42 -6.78 4.70
CA VAL A 269 -12.18 -5.85 3.86
C VAL A 269 -13.68 -5.96 4.18
N THR A 270 -14.17 -7.13 4.56
CA THR A 270 -15.59 -7.36 4.89
C THR A 270 -15.84 -7.62 6.38
N GLU A 271 -17.11 -7.51 6.78
CA GLU A 271 -17.54 -7.85 8.15
C GLU A 271 -17.24 -9.30 8.50
N ALA A 272 -17.44 -10.24 7.56
CA ALA A 272 -17.21 -11.66 7.78
C ALA A 272 -15.72 -11.96 8.03
N GLU A 273 -14.82 -11.34 7.25
CA GLU A 273 -13.38 -11.47 7.43
C GLU A 273 -12.92 -10.90 8.79
N LEU A 274 -13.48 -9.75 9.19
CA LEU A 274 -13.22 -9.14 10.50
C LEU A 274 -13.67 -10.06 11.64
N ALA A 275 -14.90 -10.57 11.57
CA ALA A 275 -15.45 -11.47 12.58
C ALA A 275 -14.63 -12.76 12.71
N LEU A 276 -14.25 -13.37 11.58
CA LEU A 276 -13.42 -14.57 11.55
C LEU A 276 -12.04 -14.31 12.16
N PHE A 277 -11.42 -13.17 11.85
CA PHE A 277 -10.12 -12.83 12.43
C PHE A 277 -10.19 -12.63 13.95
N ILE A 278 -11.20 -11.92 14.46
CA ILE A 278 -11.38 -11.74 15.90
C ILE A 278 -11.59 -13.09 16.59
N ALA A 279 -12.45 -13.95 16.05
CA ALA A 279 -12.65 -15.29 16.59
C ALA A 279 -11.36 -16.13 16.59
N ALA A 280 -10.55 -16.03 15.53
CA ALA A 280 -9.28 -16.75 15.44
C ALA A 280 -8.23 -16.23 16.43
N LEU A 281 -8.24 -14.92 16.73
CA LEU A 281 -7.41 -14.36 17.78
C LEU A 281 -7.81 -14.94 19.15
N ASP A 282 -9.11 -14.98 19.46
CA ASP A 282 -9.62 -15.53 20.72
C ASP A 282 -9.24 -17.01 20.89
N ASP A 283 -9.43 -17.83 19.84
CA ASP A 283 -9.05 -19.25 19.86
C ASP A 283 -7.53 -19.46 19.99
N ALA A 284 -6.73 -18.52 19.48
CA ALA A 284 -5.27 -18.51 19.63
C ALA A 284 -4.76 -17.88 20.94
N GLY A 285 -5.64 -17.64 21.92
CA GLY A 285 -5.29 -17.11 23.24
C GLY A 285 -5.31 -15.58 23.36
N GLY A 286 -6.03 -14.91 22.46
CA GLY A 286 -6.29 -13.47 22.46
C GLY A 286 -5.33 -12.62 21.60
N ALA A 287 -5.76 -11.38 21.36
CA ALA A 287 -4.97 -10.37 20.69
C ALA A 287 -3.74 -9.93 21.50
N ARG A 288 -2.70 -9.43 20.81
CA ARG A 288 -1.49 -8.85 21.40
C ARG A 288 -1.21 -7.47 20.84
N ALA A 289 -0.53 -6.65 21.63
CA ALA A 289 -0.01 -5.36 21.16
C ALA A 289 0.84 -5.57 19.89
N GLY A 290 0.53 -4.81 18.84
CA GLY A 290 1.17 -4.93 17.52
C GLY A 290 0.39 -5.79 16.51
N ASP A 291 -0.68 -6.47 16.93
CA ASP A 291 -1.60 -7.11 15.99
C ASP A 291 -2.46 -6.09 15.26
N ARG A 292 -2.73 -6.40 14.00
CA ARG A 292 -3.27 -5.44 13.05
C ARG A 292 -4.44 -6.00 12.26
N ILE A 293 -5.46 -5.16 12.12
CA ILE A 293 -6.50 -5.27 11.10
C ILE A 293 -6.03 -4.45 9.90
N GLU A 294 -5.85 -5.09 8.77
CA GLU A 294 -5.50 -4.43 7.52
C GLU A 294 -6.76 -4.10 6.73
N HIS A 295 -6.78 -2.92 6.12
CA HIS A 295 -7.91 -2.25 5.48
C HIS A 295 -8.98 -1.79 6.46
N GLY A 296 -9.58 -2.70 7.24
CA GLY A 296 -10.81 -2.40 7.97
C GLY A 296 -11.87 -1.85 7.01
N GLY A 297 -12.01 -2.51 5.85
CA GLY A 297 -12.75 -1.99 4.71
C GLY A 297 -14.20 -1.68 5.05
N MET A 298 -14.83 -2.58 5.81
CA MET A 298 -16.13 -2.44 6.42
C MET A 298 -16.03 -2.85 7.89
N ILE A 299 -16.19 -1.90 8.80
CA ILE A 299 -16.23 -2.16 10.25
C ILE A 299 -17.59 -1.70 10.76
N PRO A 300 -18.57 -2.58 10.98
CA PRO A 300 -19.83 -2.23 11.63
C PRO A 300 -19.62 -1.68 13.04
N ALA A 301 -20.53 -0.82 13.52
CA ALA A 301 -20.33 -0.08 14.78
C ALA A 301 -20.21 -1.00 16.01
N VAL A 302 -20.84 -2.17 15.94
CA VAL A 302 -20.78 -3.20 16.99
C VAL A 302 -19.38 -3.75 17.22
N PHE A 303 -18.49 -3.70 16.23
CA PHE A 303 -17.10 -4.17 16.37
C PHE A 303 -16.16 -3.15 17.01
N ILE A 304 -16.53 -1.87 17.10
CA ILE A 304 -15.64 -0.82 17.65
C ILE A 304 -15.22 -1.12 19.09
N PRO A 305 -16.13 -1.43 20.04
CA PRO A 305 -15.75 -1.78 21.40
C PRO A 305 -14.88 -3.03 21.48
N VAL A 306 -15.13 -4.02 20.62
CA VAL A 306 -14.36 -5.27 20.55
C VAL A 306 -12.93 -5.00 20.11
N ILE A 307 -12.74 -4.22 19.05
CA ILE A 307 -11.42 -3.82 18.55
C ILE A 307 -10.65 -3.01 19.60
N ALA A 308 -11.33 -2.06 20.27
CA ALA A 308 -10.74 -1.25 21.33
C ALA A 308 -10.29 -2.11 22.52
N GLN A 309 -11.15 -3.02 22.99
CA GLN A 309 -10.84 -3.92 24.10
C GLN A 309 -9.69 -4.87 23.78
N ALA A 310 -9.62 -5.36 22.54
CA ALA A 310 -8.55 -6.22 22.06
C ALA A 310 -7.21 -5.48 21.88
N GLY A 311 -7.19 -4.13 21.91
CA GLY A 311 -5.98 -3.32 21.71
C GLY A 311 -5.40 -3.45 20.30
N LEU A 312 -6.23 -3.76 19.31
CA LEU A 312 -5.83 -3.94 17.92
C LEU A 312 -5.52 -2.59 17.26
N THR A 313 -4.54 -2.58 16.37
CA THR A 313 -4.29 -1.45 15.46
C THR A 313 -5.07 -1.66 14.16
N VAL A 314 -5.72 -0.62 13.66
CA VAL A 314 -6.34 -0.65 12.32
C VAL A 314 -5.46 0.11 11.35
N VAL A 315 -5.17 -0.48 10.20
CA VAL A 315 -4.48 0.18 9.09
C VAL A 315 -5.44 0.33 7.94
N THR A 316 -6.01 1.52 7.79
CA THR A 316 -7.04 1.83 6.81
C THR A 316 -6.46 2.36 5.50
N ASN A 317 -7.29 2.47 4.46
CA ASN A 317 -6.88 2.94 3.14
C ASN A 317 -7.87 4.01 2.64
N PRO A 318 -7.79 5.25 3.14
CA PRO A 318 -8.81 6.26 2.87
C PRO A 318 -8.97 6.58 1.39
N ALA A 319 -7.89 6.47 0.59
CA ALA A 319 -7.91 6.73 -0.85
C ALA A 319 -8.94 5.87 -1.61
N PHE A 320 -9.35 4.71 -1.08
CA PHE A 320 -10.42 3.92 -1.69
C PHE A 320 -11.78 4.61 -1.69
N ILE A 321 -12.06 5.52 -0.76
CA ILE A 321 -13.27 6.34 -0.80
C ILE A 321 -13.23 7.25 -2.03
N HIS A 322 -12.08 7.84 -2.36
CA HIS A 322 -11.92 8.62 -3.59
C HIS A 322 -12.02 7.72 -4.83
N ASP A 323 -11.22 6.67 -4.89
CA ASP A 323 -11.03 5.89 -6.12
C ASP A 323 -12.21 4.95 -6.44
N ARG A 324 -12.92 4.46 -5.42
CA ARG A 324 -13.98 3.44 -5.54
C ARG A 324 -15.31 3.90 -4.94
N GLY A 325 -15.38 5.07 -4.32
CA GLY A 325 -16.56 5.50 -3.59
C GLY A 325 -17.82 5.64 -4.45
N ASP A 326 -17.70 6.06 -5.71
CA ASP A 326 -18.86 6.14 -6.61
C ASP A 326 -19.50 4.76 -6.84
N ARG A 327 -18.68 3.71 -6.93
CA ARG A 327 -19.15 2.33 -7.01
C ARG A 327 -19.74 1.87 -5.69
N TYR A 328 -19.11 2.18 -4.56
CA TYR A 328 -19.65 1.83 -3.24
C TYR A 328 -21.03 2.45 -3.02
N ARG A 329 -21.21 3.72 -3.42
CA ARG A 329 -22.52 4.40 -3.37
C ARG A 329 -23.59 3.72 -4.20
N ALA A 330 -23.21 3.14 -5.35
CA ALA A 330 -24.14 2.44 -6.22
C ALA A 330 -24.46 1.01 -5.73
N ALA A 331 -23.56 0.39 -4.97
CA ALA A 331 -23.65 -1.01 -4.56
C ALA A 331 -24.14 -1.23 -3.13
N LEU A 332 -24.05 -0.23 -2.25
CA LEU A 332 -24.34 -0.35 -0.82
C LEU A 332 -25.46 0.60 -0.40
N ASP A 333 -26.21 0.16 0.61
CA ASP A 333 -27.24 0.98 1.24
C ASP A 333 -26.61 2.15 2.01
N ALA A 334 -27.33 3.27 2.08
CA ALA A 334 -26.85 4.49 2.72
C ALA A 334 -26.45 4.29 4.19
N GLY A 335 -27.09 3.34 4.89
CA GLY A 335 -26.75 2.99 6.28
C GLY A 335 -25.38 2.35 6.45
N GLN A 336 -24.81 1.76 5.39
CA GLN A 336 -23.51 1.07 5.43
C GLN A 336 -22.34 2.00 5.07
N TRP A 337 -22.62 3.22 4.60
CA TRP A 337 -21.57 4.14 4.13
C TRP A 337 -20.61 4.57 5.24
N GLU A 338 -21.09 4.63 6.49
CA GLU A 338 -20.27 4.94 7.66
C GLU A 338 -19.43 3.76 8.13
N ASP A 339 -19.72 2.53 7.70
CA ASP A 339 -18.89 1.37 8.03
C ASP A 339 -17.64 1.32 7.14
N LEU A 340 -17.66 2.03 5.99
CA LEU A 340 -16.56 2.05 5.04
C LEU A 340 -15.39 2.90 5.49
N TYR A 341 -14.24 2.24 5.73
CA TYR A 341 -12.97 2.88 6.08
C TYR A 341 -13.13 3.94 7.17
N ARG A 342 -13.89 3.61 8.22
CA ARG A 342 -14.23 4.56 9.29
C ARG A 342 -13.02 5.00 10.08
N ALA A 343 -12.78 6.31 10.12
CA ALA A 343 -11.64 6.88 10.84
C ALA A 343 -12.10 7.63 12.09
N GLY A 344 -13.14 8.46 11.97
CA GLY A 344 -13.67 9.28 13.07
C GLY A 344 -14.04 8.46 14.30
N SER A 345 -14.87 7.44 14.13
CA SER A 345 -15.36 6.61 15.23
C SER A 345 -14.25 5.75 15.85
N LEU A 346 -13.30 5.26 15.05
CA LEU A 346 -12.16 4.49 15.57
C LEU A 346 -11.23 5.37 16.43
N LEU A 347 -10.90 6.57 15.95
CA LEU A 347 -10.08 7.51 16.71
C LEU A 347 -10.80 7.97 17.99
N ALA A 348 -12.10 8.23 17.92
CA ALA A 348 -12.91 8.61 19.09
C ALA A 348 -12.94 7.52 20.16
N ALA A 349 -12.88 6.24 19.76
CA ALA A 349 -12.77 5.09 20.66
C ALA A 349 -11.34 4.84 21.18
N GLY A 350 -10.34 5.66 20.81
CA GLY A 350 -8.95 5.49 21.22
C GLY A 350 -8.23 4.34 20.51
N ILE A 351 -8.78 3.81 19.41
CA ILE A 351 -8.15 2.74 18.62
C ILE A 351 -6.96 3.32 17.86
N ALA A 352 -5.81 2.64 17.91
CA ALA A 352 -4.64 3.02 17.14
C ALA A 352 -4.94 2.88 15.63
N LEU A 353 -4.94 4.02 14.92
CA LEU A 353 -5.23 4.07 13.49
C LEU A 353 -3.99 4.52 12.69
N ARG A 354 -3.72 3.84 11.59
CA ARG A 354 -2.71 4.22 10.58
C ARG A 354 -3.32 4.12 9.19
N ALA A 355 -2.64 4.66 8.19
CA ALA A 355 -3.08 4.57 6.80
C ALA A 355 -1.99 4.04 5.87
N GLY A 356 -2.42 3.33 4.83
CA GLY A 356 -1.58 2.92 3.72
C GLY A 356 -2.27 3.15 2.38
N SER A 357 -1.52 3.10 1.29
CA SER A 357 -2.08 3.27 -0.06
C SER A 357 -2.78 2.00 -0.58
N ASP A 358 -2.35 0.84 -0.12
CA ASP A 358 -2.59 -0.45 -0.80
C ASP A 358 -2.19 -0.39 -2.29
N ALA A 359 -1.17 0.42 -2.62
CA ALA A 359 -0.70 0.52 -3.99
C ALA A 359 -0.23 -0.87 -4.49
N PRO A 360 -0.52 -1.23 -5.74
CA PRO A 360 -1.04 -0.37 -6.80
C PRO A 360 -2.57 -0.31 -6.92
N TYR A 361 -3.32 -0.79 -5.92
CA TYR A 361 -4.77 -0.85 -5.98
C TYR A 361 -5.46 0.49 -5.70
N ALA A 362 -4.79 1.39 -4.99
CA ALA A 362 -5.07 2.83 -4.93
C ALA A 362 -3.82 3.65 -5.27
N SER A 363 -3.97 4.98 -5.30
CA SER A 363 -2.85 5.91 -5.52
C SER A 363 -1.75 5.77 -4.46
N ILE A 364 -0.48 5.84 -4.89
CA ILE A 364 0.69 5.94 -3.99
C ILE A 364 0.76 7.26 -3.23
N ASP A 365 -0.04 8.27 -3.60
CA ASP A 365 -0.04 9.60 -2.98
C ASP A 365 -0.67 9.55 -1.57
N PRO A 366 0.13 9.65 -0.49
CA PRO A 366 -0.41 9.65 0.87
C PRO A 366 -1.25 10.91 1.13
N TRP A 367 -0.96 12.01 0.44
CA TRP A 367 -1.66 13.28 0.60
C TRP A 367 -3.10 13.20 0.07
N LEU A 368 -3.34 12.46 -1.02
CA LEU A 368 -4.69 12.08 -1.43
C LEU A 368 -5.40 11.32 -0.32
N GLY A 369 -4.76 10.31 0.27
CA GLY A 369 -5.30 9.57 1.41
C GLY A 369 -5.68 10.49 2.58
N MET A 370 -4.83 11.46 2.93
CA MET A 370 -5.11 12.43 3.99
C MET A 370 -6.32 13.31 3.66
N ARG A 371 -6.37 13.88 2.44
CA ARG A 371 -7.51 14.69 1.98
C ARG A 371 -8.80 13.87 1.98
N THR A 372 -8.75 12.62 1.52
CA THR A 372 -9.94 11.75 1.50
C THR A 372 -10.40 11.36 2.90
N ALA A 373 -9.49 11.15 3.86
CA ALA A 373 -9.87 10.92 5.25
C ALA A 373 -10.54 12.15 5.88
N ARG A 374 -10.14 13.36 5.47
CA ARG A 374 -10.73 14.63 5.92
C ARG A 374 -12.07 14.93 5.25
N ASP A 375 -12.14 14.80 3.94
CA ASP A 375 -13.25 15.34 3.14
C ASP A 375 -14.34 14.29 2.88
N ARG A 376 -13.97 13.00 2.90
CA ARG A 376 -14.85 11.85 2.61
C ARG A 376 -15.55 11.97 1.25
N LEU A 377 -14.82 12.48 0.25
CA LEU A 377 -15.32 12.69 -1.11
C LEU A 377 -14.85 11.60 -2.08
N THR A 378 -15.76 11.15 -2.94
CA THR A 378 -15.47 10.29 -4.09
C THR A 378 -14.79 11.08 -5.20
N ARG A 379 -14.30 10.39 -6.24
CA ARG A 379 -13.74 11.02 -7.45
C ARG A 379 -14.74 11.95 -8.15
N ALA A 380 -16.03 11.62 -8.14
CA ALA A 380 -17.09 12.49 -8.66
C ALA A 380 -17.47 13.65 -7.71
N GLY A 381 -16.79 13.81 -6.57
CA GLY A 381 -17.07 14.84 -5.57
C GLY A 381 -18.29 14.54 -4.70
N LEU A 382 -18.77 13.29 -4.67
CA LEU A 382 -19.90 12.89 -3.84
C LEU A 382 -19.43 12.56 -2.42
N SER A 383 -20.23 12.89 -1.41
CA SER A 383 -19.93 12.52 -0.02
C SER A 383 -20.18 11.03 0.22
N LEU A 384 -19.32 10.34 0.96
CA LEU A 384 -19.52 8.95 1.39
C LEU A 384 -19.13 8.78 2.86
N GLY A 385 -20.10 8.51 3.75
CA GLY A 385 -19.85 8.32 5.19
C GLY A 385 -19.22 9.54 5.85
N ARG A 386 -19.85 10.72 5.70
CA ARG A 386 -19.31 12.01 6.18
C ARG A 386 -19.11 12.10 7.69
N GLY A 387 -19.87 11.34 8.49
CA GLY A 387 -19.68 11.25 9.93
C GLY A 387 -18.32 10.71 10.35
N GLU A 388 -17.63 10.00 9.45
CA GLU A 388 -16.32 9.39 9.69
C GLU A 388 -15.13 10.26 9.26
N ALA A 389 -15.39 11.51 8.85
CA ALA A 389 -14.37 12.49 8.53
C ALA A 389 -13.52 12.85 9.75
N ILE A 390 -12.21 13.08 9.55
CA ILE A 390 -11.27 13.47 10.60
C ILE A 390 -10.60 14.81 10.29
N GLY A 391 -10.11 15.51 11.32
CA GLY A 391 -9.38 16.76 11.13
C GLY A 391 -8.06 16.57 10.36
N ALA A 392 -7.60 17.62 9.67
CA ALA A 392 -6.37 17.57 8.86
C ALA A 392 -5.13 17.14 9.65
N ALA A 393 -4.99 17.61 10.90
CA ALA A 393 -3.89 17.19 11.77
C ALA A 393 -3.95 15.68 12.07
N ALA A 394 -5.14 15.15 12.38
CA ALA A 394 -5.34 13.73 12.59
C ALA A 394 -5.02 12.92 11.31
N ALA A 395 -5.47 13.41 10.14
CA ALA A 395 -5.17 12.80 8.85
C ALA A 395 -3.66 12.74 8.56
N LEU A 396 -2.92 13.81 8.83
CA LEU A 396 -1.45 13.84 8.71
C LEU A 396 -0.80 12.81 9.64
N THR A 397 -1.26 12.70 10.90
CA THR A 397 -0.72 11.74 11.87
C THR A 397 -1.01 10.27 11.55
N LEU A 398 -1.91 9.96 10.60
CA LEU A 398 -2.09 8.58 10.12
C LEU A 398 -0.85 8.05 9.38
N TYR A 399 -0.02 8.95 8.82
CA TYR A 399 1.19 8.63 8.05
C TYR A 399 2.47 9.15 8.71
N ALA A 400 2.45 10.32 9.36
CA ALA A 400 3.65 10.92 9.96
C ALA A 400 4.18 10.05 11.12
N ARG A 401 5.46 9.66 11.06
CA ARG A 401 6.06 8.71 12.00
C ARG A 401 7.31 9.26 12.66
N GLY A 402 7.36 9.17 13.99
CA GLY A 402 8.53 9.47 14.81
C GLY A 402 8.50 10.87 15.39
N ASP A 403 9.54 11.16 16.17
CA ASP A 403 9.69 12.42 16.89
C ASP A 403 10.77 13.29 16.24
N ILE A 404 10.60 14.61 16.34
CA ILE A 404 11.66 15.57 16.02
C ILE A 404 12.34 15.96 17.32
N ALA A 405 13.28 15.12 17.76
CA ALA A 405 14.05 15.34 18.98
C ALA A 405 15.47 14.80 18.84
N VAL A 406 16.41 15.34 19.62
CA VAL A 406 17.79 14.83 19.66
C VAL A 406 17.78 13.35 20.02
N GLY A 407 18.51 12.54 19.25
CA GLY A 407 18.55 11.09 19.34
C GLY A 407 17.52 10.36 18.48
N ALA A 408 16.46 11.02 18.01
CA ALA A 408 15.46 10.39 17.14
C ALA A 408 16.05 10.08 15.74
N PRO A 409 15.49 9.11 15.00
CA PRO A 409 15.86 8.85 13.60
C PRO A 409 15.72 10.11 12.75
N ALA A 410 16.69 10.35 11.87
CA ALA A 410 16.67 11.46 10.92
C ALA A 410 15.88 11.08 9.65
N ASP A 411 14.62 10.66 9.85
CA ASP A 411 13.65 10.39 8.80
C ASP A 411 12.61 11.53 8.83
N LEU A 412 12.80 12.53 7.96
CA LEU A 412 12.17 13.86 8.06
C LEU A 412 11.68 14.35 6.70
N ILE A 413 10.67 15.22 6.70
CA ILE A 413 10.28 16.00 5.52
C ILE A 413 10.28 17.49 5.84
N LEU A 414 10.72 18.29 4.87
CA LEU A 414 10.66 19.75 4.89
C LEU A 414 9.54 20.19 3.94
N CYS A 415 8.55 20.90 4.48
CA CYS A 415 7.37 21.35 3.76
C CYS A 415 7.29 22.88 3.70
N SER A 416 7.10 23.43 2.50
CA SER A 416 7.03 24.88 2.28
C SER A 416 5.81 25.55 2.94
N GLY A 417 6.03 26.70 3.57
CA GLY A 417 5.00 27.54 4.17
C GLY A 417 4.78 27.28 5.67
N GLU A 418 3.62 27.71 6.17
CA GLU A 418 3.21 27.51 7.57
C GLU A 418 2.54 26.15 7.79
N LEU A 419 2.50 25.68 9.05
CA LEU A 419 1.83 24.42 9.37
C LEU A 419 0.33 24.49 9.02
N ALA A 420 -0.28 25.67 9.23
CA ALA A 420 -1.67 25.91 8.85
C ALA A 420 -1.90 25.69 7.35
N ASP A 421 -0.96 26.11 6.51
CA ASP A 421 -1.05 25.95 5.05
C ASP A 421 -0.87 24.48 4.63
N VAL A 422 0.07 23.78 5.26
CA VAL A 422 0.28 22.34 5.04
C VAL A 422 -0.97 21.54 5.39
N LEU A 423 -1.64 21.88 6.50
CA LEU A 423 -2.87 21.23 6.93
C LEU A 423 -4.11 21.65 6.12
N ALA A 424 -4.13 22.86 5.58
CA ALA A 424 -5.21 23.34 4.72
C ALA A 424 -5.21 22.59 3.38
N ASP A 425 -4.04 22.44 2.76
CA ASP A 425 -3.95 21.85 1.42
C ASP A 425 -3.77 20.34 1.45
N LEU A 426 -2.97 19.83 2.40
CA LEU A 426 -2.49 18.45 2.44
C LEU A 426 -2.02 18.01 1.05
N SER A 427 -0.91 18.57 0.55
CA SER A 427 -0.43 18.35 -0.82
C SER A 427 1.06 18.05 -0.88
N ALA A 428 1.43 17.09 -1.75
CA ALA A 428 2.82 16.77 -2.08
C ALA A 428 3.57 17.95 -2.71
N GLU A 429 2.87 18.93 -3.26
CA GLU A 429 3.46 20.15 -3.78
C GLU A 429 4.13 20.99 -2.68
N ARG A 430 3.84 20.73 -1.40
CA ARG A 430 4.54 21.41 -0.31
C ARG A 430 5.86 20.72 0.06
N VAL A 431 6.08 19.45 -0.31
CA VAL A 431 7.31 18.72 0.02
C VAL A 431 8.49 19.31 -0.75
N ARG A 432 9.40 20.00 -0.06
CA ARG A 432 10.65 20.53 -0.63
C ARG A 432 11.78 19.52 -0.57
N ALA A 433 11.92 18.84 0.57
CA ALA A 433 12.96 17.85 0.78
C ALA A 433 12.47 16.68 1.62
N THR A 434 13.01 15.50 1.34
CA THR A 434 12.78 14.28 2.12
C THR A 434 14.14 13.71 2.51
N ILE A 435 14.31 13.51 3.80
CA ILE A 435 15.54 13.02 4.42
C ILE A 435 15.25 11.63 4.98
N ILE A 436 16.09 10.65 4.64
CA ILE A 436 15.98 9.27 5.12
C ILE A 436 17.33 8.89 5.72
N GLY A 437 17.34 8.55 7.01
CA GLY A 437 18.56 8.26 7.75
C GLY A 437 19.61 9.38 7.64
N GLY A 438 19.17 10.64 7.66
CA GLY A 438 20.06 11.81 7.57
C GLY A 438 20.62 12.09 6.17
N ALA A 439 20.27 11.29 5.16
CA ALA A 439 20.64 11.52 3.76
C ALA A 439 19.46 12.11 2.98
N VAL A 440 19.74 13.03 2.06
CA VAL A 440 18.73 13.63 1.19
C VAL A 440 18.29 12.61 0.15
N ALA A 441 17.05 12.13 0.25
CA ALA A 441 16.43 11.20 -0.69
C ALA A 441 15.67 11.92 -1.81
N PHE A 442 15.19 13.13 -1.51
CA PHE A 442 14.55 14.02 -2.47
C PHE A 442 14.85 15.47 -2.08
N ASN A 443 15.11 16.32 -3.08
CA ASN A 443 15.20 17.76 -2.94
C ASN A 443 14.66 18.41 -4.21
N ARG A 444 13.79 19.40 -4.07
CA ARG A 444 13.17 20.13 -5.17
C ARG A 444 13.98 21.37 -5.60
N ASP A 445 14.82 21.89 -4.71
CA ASP A 445 15.64 23.09 -4.96
C ASP A 445 16.93 22.80 -5.74
#